data_AF-A0A933L9T1-F1
#
_entry.id   AF-A0A933L9T1-F1
#
_cell.length_a   1.000
_cell.length_b   1.000
_cell.length_c   1.000
_cell.angle_alpha   90.00
_cell.angle_beta   90.00
_cell.angle_gamma   90.00
#
_symmetry.space_group_name_H-M   'P 1'
#
loop_
_entity.id
_entity.type
_entity.pdbx_description
1 polymer ?
#
loop_
_entity_poly.entity_id
_entity_poly.type
_entity_poly.pdbx_seq_one_letter_code
_entity_poly.pdbx_strand_id
1 'polypeptide(L)'
;MAYDADRHVMVLFGGFFLDEAAGTYWVMDDTWEWDGVSWRQLIPTDDVPPARAGAAVAFDAQRGRTVMIGGTSLGGTLTDTWEWGGSGWSYVAEGPACNAGNMAVYDPRSSRVTLLCTEGPADKGTWSWDGSAWSLLTAEGPPLLIGFNAAYDGAAQAVLLFGGTRAGSVDSGDTWTFDGSVWTQAAGGGPSPRAGASMAWHDEAGLVVLFGGATYQGRTFSDTWAWHDSAWWPLGAAGPAARGAHAMAYDVARRRVVLFGGASDPWAAPGVNEYGDTWEFFYVGSVCAGDTECSSGICADGVCCEGHCGTCQHCDAAGQEGLCTAVTNGDDPDSCTGASTCDSAGVCTVKPGHTCAEVPEGTACACGGGEAGQCLSGSCFCPQVDGGGDGADGGSTPRACDCRLGGSSGTLGAWLLAAFLLARRRLRGPRG
;
A
#
# COMPACT_ATOMS: atom_id res chain seq x y z
N MET A 1 17.46 -3.84 6.13
CA MET A 1 16.46 -4.16 7.17
C MET A 1 15.67 -5.37 6.71
N ALA A 2 15.29 -6.27 7.61
CA ALA A 2 14.38 -7.37 7.31
C ALA A 2 13.44 -7.62 8.51
N TYR A 3 12.24 -8.13 8.24
CA TYR A 3 11.32 -8.54 9.30
C TYR A 3 11.61 -9.98 9.73
N ASP A 4 11.92 -10.16 11.00
CA ASP A 4 12.06 -11.45 11.65
C ASP A 4 10.67 -11.93 12.10
N ALA A 5 10.07 -12.82 11.32
CA ALA A 5 8.70 -13.27 11.55
C ALA A 5 8.54 -14.20 12.76
N ASP A 6 9.63 -14.84 13.22
CA ASP A 6 9.60 -15.70 14.40
C ASP A 6 9.58 -14.87 15.69
N ARG A 7 10.26 -13.72 15.67
CA ARG A 7 10.42 -12.83 16.83
C ARG A 7 9.55 -11.57 16.74
N HIS A 8 8.86 -11.37 15.63
CA HIS A 8 7.98 -10.24 15.37
C HIS A 8 8.68 -8.88 15.47
N VAL A 9 9.89 -8.76 14.93
CA VAL A 9 10.71 -7.54 15.00
C VAL A 9 11.34 -7.20 13.66
N MET A 10 11.52 -5.90 13.38
CA MET A 10 12.42 -5.46 12.31
C MET A 10 13.86 -5.51 12.79
N VAL A 11 14.76 -6.13 12.01
CA VAL A 11 16.20 -6.15 12.27
C VAL A 11 16.88 -5.21 11.28
N LEU A 12 17.63 -4.24 11.82
CA LEU A 12 18.45 -3.28 11.09
C LEU A 12 19.91 -3.41 11.52
N PHE A 13 20.83 -3.30 10.57
CA PHE A 13 22.26 -3.35 10.82
C PHE A 13 22.98 -2.26 10.02
N GLY A 14 23.87 -1.55 10.68
CA GLY A 14 24.78 -0.60 10.07
C GLY A 14 24.07 0.53 9.34
N GLY A 15 24.63 0.93 8.20
CA GLY A 15 24.25 2.14 7.47
C GLY A 15 25.41 3.12 7.41
N PHE A 16 25.13 4.33 6.94
CA PHE A 16 26.09 5.42 6.93
C PHE A 16 25.48 6.66 7.54
N PHE A 17 26.33 7.50 8.12
CA PHE A 17 25.99 8.88 8.44
C PHE A 17 27.16 9.80 8.12
N LEU A 18 26.82 11.05 7.82
CA LEU A 18 27.78 12.13 7.68
C LEU A 18 27.88 12.91 8.99
N ASP A 19 29.07 12.96 9.57
CA ASP A 19 29.36 13.94 10.62
C ASP A 19 29.68 15.29 9.96
N GLU A 20 28.70 16.20 9.93
CA GLU A 20 28.86 17.54 9.32
C GLU A 20 29.93 18.37 10.03
N ALA A 21 30.11 18.20 11.34
CA ALA A 21 31.09 18.96 12.11
C ALA A 21 32.52 18.49 11.81
N ALA A 22 32.70 17.19 11.55
CA ALA A 22 33.98 16.61 11.18
C ALA A 22 34.22 16.56 9.66
N GLY A 23 33.17 16.71 8.84
CA GLY A 23 33.23 16.55 7.39
C GLY A 23 33.57 15.12 6.96
N THR A 24 33.29 14.12 7.79
CA THR A 24 33.68 12.72 7.59
C THR A 24 32.48 11.79 7.48
N TYR A 25 32.56 10.84 6.56
CA TYR A 25 31.63 9.72 6.46
C TYR A 25 31.96 8.62 7.46
N TRP A 26 30.94 8.14 8.14
CA TRP A 26 31.01 7.02 9.05
C TRP A 26 30.09 5.90 8.56
N VAL A 27 30.61 4.69 8.54
CA VAL A 27 29.81 3.47 8.42
C VAL A 27 29.56 2.93 9.82
N MET A 28 28.35 2.43 10.06
CA MET A 28 27.95 1.91 11.36
C MET A 28 28.03 0.37 11.39
N ASP A 29 28.23 -0.20 12.58
CA ASP A 29 28.23 -1.63 12.90
C ASP A 29 27.18 -2.01 13.97
N ASP A 30 26.28 -1.08 14.29
CA ASP A 30 25.27 -1.30 15.29
C ASP A 30 24.11 -2.15 14.77
N THR A 31 23.51 -2.91 15.69
CA THR A 31 22.33 -3.73 15.42
C THR A 31 21.16 -3.12 16.16
N TRP A 32 20.03 -2.99 15.48
CA TRP A 32 18.81 -2.41 16.03
C TRP A 32 17.63 -3.34 15.79
N GLU A 33 16.75 -3.42 16.77
CA GLU A 33 15.45 -4.08 16.65
C GLU A 33 14.32 -3.11 16.90
N TRP A 34 13.23 -3.25 16.14
CA TRP A 34 12.00 -2.51 16.37
C TRP A 34 10.82 -3.46 16.48
N ASP A 35 10.07 -3.29 17.57
CA ASP A 35 8.98 -4.17 18.02
C ASP A 35 7.59 -3.73 17.57
N GLY A 36 7.52 -2.77 16.65
CA GLY A 36 6.27 -2.11 16.26
C GLY A 36 5.95 -0.84 17.05
N VAL A 37 6.71 -0.54 18.10
CA VAL A 37 6.51 0.65 18.95
C VAL A 37 7.80 1.45 19.10
N SER A 38 8.93 0.80 19.39
CA SER A 38 10.17 1.47 19.72
C SER A 38 11.41 0.75 19.20
N TRP A 39 12.43 1.54 18.85
CA TRP A 39 13.74 1.04 18.45
C TRP A 39 14.58 0.76 19.68
N ARG A 40 15.21 -0.42 19.71
CA ARG A 40 16.15 -0.84 20.73
C ARG A 40 17.46 -1.24 20.09
N GLN A 41 18.54 -0.56 20.48
CA GLN A 41 19.89 -0.98 20.09
C GLN A 41 20.25 -2.26 20.82
N LEU A 42 20.78 -3.22 20.08
CA LEU A 42 21.37 -4.42 20.62
C LEU A 42 22.89 -4.29 20.62
N ILE A 43 23.50 -4.81 21.68
CA ILE A 43 24.95 -4.90 21.82
C ILE A 43 25.29 -6.39 21.82
N PRO A 44 25.57 -6.99 20.66
CA PRO A 44 25.97 -8.39 20.59
C PRO A 44 27.24 -8.62 21.40
N THR A 45 27.32 -9.72 22.15
CA THR A 45 28.50 -10.07 22.94
C THR A 45 29.48 -11.00 22.21
N ASP A 46 29.09 -11.48 21.03
CA ASP A 46 29.82 -12.44 20.20
C ASP A 46 30.55 -11.73 19.04
N ASP A 47 30.82 -12.45 17.95
CA ASP A 47 31.37 -11.87 16.72
C ASP A 47 30.41 -10.79 16.18
N VAL A 48 30.96 -9.61 15.88
CA VAL A 48 30.20 -8.48 15.32
C VAL A 48 30.63 -8.30 13.86
N PRO A 49 29.69 -8.21 12.90
CA PRO A 49 30.04 -7.91 11.53
C PRO A 49 30.75 -6.55 11.45
N PRO A 50 31.77 -6.40 10.60
CA PRO A 50 32.38 -5.09 10.36
C PRO A 50 31.36 -4.02 9.96
N ALA A 51 31.65 -2.77 10.33
CA ALA A 51 30.84 -1.61 9.96
C ALA A 51 30.66 -1.50 8.44
N ARG A 52 29.42 -1.32 7.99
CA ARG A 52 29.07 -1.36 6.56
C ARG A 52 27.77 -0.62 6.26
N ALA A 53 27.65 -0.18 5.01
CA ALA A 53 26.41 0.31 4.43
C ALA A 53 26.02 -0.52 3.20
N GLY A 54 24.72 -0.51 2.85
CA GLY A 54 24.22 -1.16 1.63
C GLY A 54 24.38 -2.68 1.61
N ALA A 55 24.48 -3.32 2.78
CA ALA A 55 24.46 -4.77 2.88
C ALA A 55 23.07 -5.30 2.51
N ALA A 56 23.03 -6.43 1.80
CA ALA A 56 21.78 -7.13 1.55
C ALA A 56 21.33 -7.83 2.81
N VAL A 57 20.05 -7.73 3.16
CA VAL A 57 19.48 -8.40 4.33
C VAL A 57 18.17 -9.07 3.95
N ALA A 58 18.00 -10.34 4.31
CA ALA A 58 16.75 -11.08 4.15
C ALA A 58 16.51 -11.99 5.37
N PHE A 59 15.25 -12.20 5.73
CA PHE A 59 14.88 -13.19 6.73
C PHE A 59 14.63 -14.55 6.08
N ASP A 60 15.44 -15.54 6.42
CA ASP A 60 15.23 -16.92 6.03
C ASP A 60 14.19 -17.56 6.96
N ALA A 61 12.93 -17.52 6.53
CA ALA A 61 11.80 -18.00 7.32
C ALA A 61 11.80 -19.52 7.52
N GLN A 62 12.53 -20.29 6.70
CA GLN A 62 12.65 -21.73 6.90
C GLN A 62 13.59 -22.07 8.06
N ARG A 63 14.60 -21.23 8.29
CA ARG A 63 15.65 -21.46 9.30
C ARG A 63 15.54 -20.55 10.52
N GLY A 64 14.68 -19.53 10.47
CA GLY A 64 14.53 -18.54 11.54
C GLY A 64 15.79 -17.68 11.71
N ARG A 65 16.38 -17.25 10.58
CA ARG A 65 17.66 -16.52 10.57
C ARG A 65 17.57 -15.26 9.72
N THR A 66 17.99 -14.13 10.26
CA THR A 66 18.26 -12.94 9.42
C THR A 66 19.64 -13.08 8.81
N VAL A 67 19.71 -13.17 7.49
CA VAL A 67 20.94 -13.34 6.71
C VAL A 67 21.36 -11.98 6.17
N MET A 68 22.61 -11.59 6.43
CA MET A 68 23.23 -10.38 5.89
C MET A 68 24.41 -10.74 4.99
N ILE A 69 24.49 -10.12 3.82
CA ILE A 69 25.52 -10.42 2.82
C ILE A 69 26.19 -9.14 2.33
N GLY A 70 27.52 -9.11 2.44
CA GLY A 70 28.38 -8.11 1.82
C GLY A 70 28.05 -6.68 2.24
N GLY A 71 28.01 -5.75 1.29
CA GLY A 71 27.92 -4.31 1.53
C GLY A 71 29.28 -3.63 1.41
N THR A 72 29.36 -2.36 1.79
CA THR A 72 30.57 -1.55 1.63
C THR A 72 31.04 -1.00 2.97
N SER A 73 32.32 -1.22 3.27
CA SER A 73 33.02 -0.59 4.38
C SER A 73 33.98 0.49 3.88
N LEU A 74 34.62 1.23 4.80
CA LEU A 74 35.72 2.14 4.45
C LEU A 74 36.92 1.41 3.80
N GLY A 75 37.09 0.12 4.07
CA GLY A 75 38.14 -0.72 3.48
C GLY A 75 37.80 -1.29 2.10
N GLY A 76 36.59 -1.05 1.60
CA GLY A 76 36.09 -1.58 0.33
C GLY A 76 34.86 -2.46 0.48
N THR A 77 34.48 -3.10 -0.63
CA THR A 77 33.36 -4.04 -0.70
C THR A 77 33.64 -5.28 0.14
N LEU A 78 32.62 -5.75 0.84
CA LEU A 78 32.63 -6.95 1.64
C LEU A 78 31.82 -8.05 0.94
N THR A 79 32.25 -9.30 1.13
CA THR A 79 31.64 -10.51 0.53
C THR A 79 31.17 -11.50 1.57
N ASP A 80 31.44 -11.23 2.84
CA ASP A 80 31.09 -12.06 3.98
C ASP A 80 29.58 -12.23 4.16
N THR A 81 29.20 -13.43 4.59
CA THR A 81 27.82 -13.78 4.94
C THR A 81 27.73 -13.98 6.44
N TRP A 82 26.78 -13.28 7.05
CA TRP A 82 26.51 -13.30 8.49
C TRP A 82 25.07 -13.70 8.76
N GLU A 83 24.85 -14.39 9.87
CA GLU A 83 23.50 -14.73 10.33
C GLU A 83 23.24 -14.24 11.74
N TRP A 84 22.06 -13.64 11.92
CA TRP A 84 21.54 -13.20 13.20
C TRP A 84 20.47 -14.18 13.69
N GLY A 85 20.64 -14.64 14.93
CA GLY A 85 19.72 -15.55 15.62
C GLY A 85 18.96 -14.93 16.79
N GLY A 86 18.92 -13.60 16.91
CA GLY A 86 18.18 -12.88 17.97
C GLY A 86 18.99 -12.50 19.22
N SER A 87 20.24 -12.95 19.34
CA SER A 87 21.13 -12.59 20.46
C SER A 87 22.56 -12.26 20.04
N GLY A 88 23.00 -12.75 18.89
CA GLY A 88 24.33 -12.54 18.35
C GLY A 88 24.38 -12.79 16.85
N TRP A 89 25.39 -12.21 16.21
CA TRP A 89 25.76 -12.49 14.83
C TRP A 89 26.74 -13.67 14.79
N SER A 90 26.76 -14.39 13.67
CA SER A 90 27.75 -15.42 13.40
C SER A 90 28.18 -15.33 11.95
N TYR A 91 29.50 -15.31 11.72
CA TYR A 91 30.04 -15.48 10.38
C TYR A 91 29.79 -16.92 9.92
N VAL A 92 29.23 -17.09 8.73
CA VAL A 92 28.85 -18.43 8.23
C VAL A 92 29.55 -18.84 6.95
N ALA A 93 29.88 -17.89 6.05
CA ALA A 93 30.54 -18.19 4.78
C ALA A 93 31.07 -16.92 4.10
N GLU A 94 31.96 -17.11 3.12
CA GLU A 94 32.13 -16.14 2.05
C GLU A 94 30.99 -16.28 1.02
N GLY A 95 30.47 -15.15 0.57
CA GLY A 95 29.50 -15.04 -0.49
C GLY A 95 30.11 -14.68 -1.85
N PRO A 96 29.26 -14.54 -2.88
CA PRO A 96 29.69 -14.12 -4.21
C PRO A 96 30.39 -12.76 -4.19
N ALA A 97 31.52 -12.64 -4.90
CA ALA A 97 32.31 -11.42 -4.98
C ALA A 97 31.76 -10.45 -6.04
N CYS A 98 30.61 -9.84 -5.71
CA CYS A 98 29.96 -8.81 -6.51
C CYS A 98 29.92 -7.46 -5.78
N ASN A 99 30.13 -6.37 -6.54
CA ASN A 99 30.18 -5.02 -6.00
C ASN A 99 28.79 -4.38 -6.05
N ALA A 100 28.38 -3.77 -4.93
CA ALA A 100 27.34 -2.75 -4.78
C ALA A 100 25.89 -3.10 -5.15
N GLY A 101 24.96 -2.70 -4.28
CA GLY A 101 23.51 -2.77 -4.53
C GLY A 101 22.91 -4.15 -4.32
N ASN A 102 23.54 -4.98 -3.50
CA ASN A 102 23.06 -6.32 -3.20
C ASN A 102 21.65 -6.24 -2.61
N MET A 103 20.70 -6.86 -3.30
CA MET A 103 19.37 -7.12 -2.75
C MET A 103 19.27 -8.62 -2.53
N ALA A 104 19.00 -8.99 -1.28
CA ALA A 104 18.67 -10.35 -0.89
C ALA A 104 17.17 -10.45 -0.71
N VAL A 105 16.59 -11.50 -1.25
CA VAL A 105 15.16 -11.77 -1.18
C VAL A 105 14.99 -13.23 -0.79
N TYR A 106 14.18 -13.51 0.23
CA TYR A 106 13.82 -14.89 0.56
C TYR A 106 12.79 -15.40 -0.48
N ASP A 107 13.12 -16.51 -1.14
CA ASP A 107 12.22 -17.19 -2.07
C ASP A 107 11.58 -18.40 -1.36
N PRO A 108 10.30 -18.31 -0.96
CA PRO A 108 9.60 -19.39 -0.26
C PRO A 108 9.40 -20.65 -1.10
N ARG A 109 9.48 -20.60 -2.45
CA ARG A 109 9.35 -21.80 -3.30
C ARG A 109 10.54 -22.72 -3.20
N SER A 110 11.72 -22.12 -3.07
CA SER A 110 12.97 -22.86 -2.91
C SER A 110 13.41 -22.97 -1.46
N SER A 111 12.78 -22.21 -0.55
CA SER A 111 13.18 -22.08 0.85
C SER A 111 14.63 -21.60 0.99
N ARG A 112 15.01 -20.63 0.15
CA ARG A 112 16.38 -20.14 0.05
C ARG A 112 16.41 -18.62 -0.07
N VAL A 113 17.52 -18.02 0.35
CA VAL A 113 17.79 -16.60 0.10
C VAL A 113 18.40 -16.46 -1.30
N THR A 114 17.76 -15.66 -2.14
CA THR A 114 18.22 -15.31 -3.49
C THR A 114 18.94 -13.97 -3.45
N LEU A 115 20.15 -13.94 -3.99
CA LEU A 115 20.99 -12.75 -4.09
C LEU A 115 21.18 -12.38 -5.55
N LEU A 116 20.98 -11.11 -5.87
CA LEU A 116 21.22 -10.57 -7.20
C LEU A 116 22.55 -9.83 -7.21
N CYS A 117 23.49 -10.35 -8.00
CA CYS A 117 24.80 -9.76 -8.24
C CYS A 117 24.84 -9.21 -9.67
N THR A 118 24.58 -7.91 -9.81
CA THR A 118 24.48 -7.25 -11.12
C THR A 118 25.76 -6.55 -11.55
N GLU A 119 26.72 -6.30 -10.66
CA GLU A 119 28.03 -5.69 -10.98
C GLU A 119 29.19 -6.47 -10.32
N GLY A 120 30.32 -6.59 -11.03
CA GLY A 120 31.55 -7.21 -10.54
C GLY A 120 32.16 -8.18 -11.56
N PRO A 121 33.50 -8.28 -11.65
CA PRO A 121 34.18 -9.06 -12.70
C PRO A 121 34.25 -10.57 -12.43
N ALA A 122 33.97 -11.05 -11.21
CA ALA A 122 34.14 -12.46 -10.84
C ALA A 122 32.83 -13.25 -10.77
N ASP A 123 31.80 -12.73 -10.08
CA ASP A 123 30.61 -13.53 -9.72
C ASP A 123 29.27 -12.88 -10.11
N LYS A 124 29.21 -12.18 -11.26
CA LYS A 124 27.93 -11.68 -11.79
C LYS A 124 26.94 -12.84 -11.98
N GLY A 125 25.73 -12.68 -11.45
CA GLY A 125 24.65 -13.66 -11.62
C GLY A 125 23.60 -13.57 -10.53
N THR A 126 22.65 -14.50 -10.60
CA THR A 126 21.68 -14.74 -9.54
C THR A 126 22.14 -15.94 -8.73
N TRP A 127 22.34 -15.75 -7.44
CA TRP A 127 22.87 -16.74 -6.52
C TRP A 127 21.82 -17.15 -5.49
N SER A 128 21.96 -18.35 -4.96
CA SER A 128 21.06 -18.92 -3.97
C SER A 128 21.85 -19.45 -2.77
N TRP A 129 21.43 -19.06 -1.58
CA TRP A 129 21.94 -19.51 -0.29
C TRP A 129 20.98 -20.52 0.34
N ASP A 130 21.51 -21.68 0.71
CA ASP A 130 20.73 -22.78 1.31
C ASP A 130 20.88 -22.93 2.83
N GLY A 131 21.54 -21.95 3.47
CA GLY A 131 21.90 -22.02 4.89
C GLY A 131 23.29 -22.60 5.15
N SER A 132 23.98 -23.10 4.11
CA SER A 132 25.33 -23.66 4.24
C SER A 132 26.27 -23.25 3.13
N ALA A 133 25.78 -23.12 1.89
CA ALA A 133 26.59 -22.81 0.73
C ALA A 133 25.85 -21.92 -0.27
N TRP A 134 26.63 -21.12 -1.00
CA TRP A 134 26.17 -20.37 -2.16
C TRP A 134 26.25 -21.20 -3.43
N SER A 135 25.20 -21.13 -4.25
CA SER A 135 25.15 -21.77 -5.57
C SER A 135 24.64 -20.79 -6.63
N LEU A 136 25.28 -20.74 -7.79
CA LEU A 136 24.84 -19.91 -8.91
C LEU A 136 23.60 -20.54 -9.56
N LEU A 137 22.49 -19.79 -9.61
CA LEU A 137 21.27 -20.19 -10.32
C LEU A 137 21.38 -19.88 -11.81
N THR A 138 21.80 -18.66 -12.15
CA THR A 138 21.98 -18.23 -13.54
C THR A 138 23.00 -17.09 -13.64
N ALA A 139 23.82 -17.11 -14.70
CA ALA A 139 24.71 -16.02 -15.05
C ALA A 139 24.02 -14.96 -15.95
N GLU A 140 22.86 -15.31 -16.51
CA GLU A 140 22.05 -14.41 -17.33
C GLU A 140 21.10 -13.60 -16.45
N GLY A 141 20.77 -12.39 -16.88
CA GLY A 141 19.90 -11.53 -16.10
C GLY A 141 19.77 -10.13 -16.65
N PRO A 142 19.11 -9.23 -15.89
CA PRO A 142 18.97 -7.84 -16.27
C PRO A 142 20.33 -7.17 -16.53
N PRO A 143 20.34 -6.04 -17.27
CA PRO A 143 21.53 -5.22 -17.47
C PRO A 143 22.23 -4.87 -16.15
N LEU A 144 23.51 -4.51 -16.21
CA LEU A 144 24.26 -4.06 -15.02
C LEU A 144 23.57 -2.83 -14.42
N LEU A 145 23.14 -2.94 -13.17
CA LEU A 145 22.38 -1.92 -12.43
C LEU A 145 22.98 -1.79 -11.04
N ILE A 146 23.17 -0.58 -10.54
CA ILE A 146 23.50 -0.31 -9.13
C ILE A 146 22.33 0.38 -8.43
N GLY A 147 22.15 0.13 -7.14
CA GLY A 147 21.01 0.68 -6.37
C GLY A 147 19.65 0.29 -6.94
N PHE A 148 19.58 -0.83 -7.67
CA PHE A 148 18.30 -1.45 -8.02
C PHE A 148 17.65 -2.01 -6.75
N ASN A 149 16.35 -2.27 -6.85
CA ASN A 149 15.58 -2.77 -5.72
C ASN A 149 14.94 -4.08 -6.15
N ALA A 150 14.79 -4.99 -5.19
CA ALA A 150 14.10 -6.24 -5.41
C ALA A 150 13.21 -6.61 -4.23
N ALA A 151 12.11 -7.29 -4.52
CA ALA A 151 11.19 -7.87 -3.55
C ALA A 151 10.61 -9.17 -4.11
N TYR A 152 10.15 -10.07 -3.24
CA TYR A 152 9.45 -11.28 -3.69
C TYR A 152 7.98 -10.94 -3.94
N ASP A 153 7.50 -11.03 -5.17
CA ASP A 153 6.08 -10.97 -5.48
C ASP A 153 5.45 -12.34 -5.14
N GLY A 154 4.72 -12.39 -4.03
CA GLY A 154 4.07 -13.60 -3.55
C GLY A 154 2.85 -14.02 -4.39
N ALA A 155 2.23 -13.12 -5.13
CA ALA A 155 1.11 -13.45 -6.02
C ALA A 155 1.62 -14.07 -7.32
N ALA A 156 2.65 -13.45 -7.92
CA ALA A 156 3.30 -13.98 -9.12
C ALA A 156 4.29 -15.12 -8.82
N GLN A 157 4.64 -15.32 -7.54
CA GLN A 157 5.65 -16.24 -7.08
C GLN A 157 6.98 -16.04 -7.83
N ALA A 158 7.49 -14.81 -7.82
CA ALA A 158 8.67 -14.40 -8.57
C ALA A 158 9.44 -13.29 -7.86
N VAL A 159 10.74 -13.16 -8.10
CA VAL A 159 11.47 -11.96 -7.65
C VAL A 159 11.21 -10.82 -8.63
N LEU A 160 10.67 -9.71 -8.13
CA LEU A 160 10.51 -8.46 -8.87
C LEU A 160 11.75 -7.60 -8.69
N LEU A 161 12.28 -7.06 -9.78
CA LEU A 161 13.33 -6.04 -9.79
C LEU A 161 12.82 -4.78 -10.48
N PHE A 162 13.15 -3.63 -9.91
CA PHE A 162 12.86 -2.34 -10.52
C PHE A 162 14.05 -1.37 -10.45
N GLY A 163 14.27 -0.70 -11.58
CA GLY A 163 15.14 0.46 -11.68
C GLY A 163 16.62 0.16 -11.42
N GLY A 164 17.31 1.11 -10.81
CA GLY A 164 18.76 1.14 -10.67
C GLY A 164 19.44 2.01 -11.73
N THR A 165 20.72 2.30 -11.52
CA THR A 165 21.53 3.10 -12.44
C THR A 165 22.47 2.20 -13.24
N ARG A 166 22.48 2.37 -14.57
CA ARG A 166 23.35 1.65 -15.49
C ARG A 166 24.71 2.35 -15.64
N ALA A 167 25.66 1.63 -16.21
CA ALA A 167 26.93 2.21 -16.65
C ALA A 167 26.70 3.49 -17.49
N GLY A 168 27.52 4.51 -17.24
CA GLY A 168 27.35 5.84 -17.84
C GLY A 168 26.31 6.72 -17.14
N SER A 169 25.93 6.40 -15.90
CA SER A 169 25.06 7.23 -15.06
C SER A 169 23.65 7.41 -15.61
N VAL A 170 23.13 6.34 -16.21
CA VAL A 170 21.80 6.32 -16.84
C VAL A 170 20.83 5.57 -15.94
N ASP A 171 19.86 6.27 -15.37
CA ASP A 171 18.82 5.65 -14.57
C ASP A 171 17.89 4.79 -15.45
N SER A 172 17.52 3.62 -14.94
CA SER A 172 16.56 2.71 -15.56
C SER A 172 15.22 2.78 -14.83
N GLY A 173 14.14 2.64 -15.59
CA GLY A 173 12.79 2.38 -15.07
C GLY A 173 12.29 1.00 -15.49
N ASP A 174 13.22 0.10 -15.83
CA ASP A 174 12.89 -1.21 -16.34
C ASP A 174 12.45 -2.10 -15.18
N THR A 175 11.44 -2.92 -15.46
CA THR A 175 10.92 -3.91 -14.51
C THR A 175 11.26 -5.30 -15.02
N TRP A 176 11.77 -6.14 -14.13
CA TRP A 176 12.17 -7.50 -14.44
C TRP A 176 11.57 -8.46 -13.42
N THR A 177 11.23 -9.66 -13.87
CA THR A 177 10.73 -10.75 -13.01
C THR A 177 11.62 -11.97 -13.17
N PHE A 178 11.87 -12.66 -12.05
CA PHE A 178 12.64 -13.89 -12.02
C PHE A 178 11.79 -15.04 -11.51
N ASP A 179 11.59 -16.04 -12.36
CA ASP A 179 10.77 -17.21 -12.03
C ASP A 179 11.51 -18.28 -11.22
N GLY A 180 12.73 -18.01 -10.76
CA GLY A 180 13.62 -18.99 -10.13
C GLY A 180 14.67 -19.57 -11.07
N SER A 181 14.54 -19.33 -12.39
CA SER A 181 15.46 -19.82 -13.41
C SER A 181 15.80 -18.79 -14.49
N VAL A 182 14.81 -18.02 -14.95
CA VAL A 182 14.93 -17.09 -16.07
C VAL A 182 14.45 -15.70 -15.66
N TRP A 183 15.21 -14.69 -16.07
CA TRP A 183 14.82 -13.29 -15.99
C TRP A 183 14.02 -12.88 -17.23
N THR A 184 12.81 -12.37 -17.01
CA THR A 184 11.93 -11.85 -18.06
C THR A 184 11.64 -10.37 -17.80
N GLN A 185 11.88 -9.52 -18.80
CA GLN A 185 11.50 -8.12 -18.73
C GLN A 185 9.98 -8.01 -18.75
N ALA A 186 9.39 -7.39 -17.72
CA ALA A 186 7.96 -7.15 -17.69
C ALA A 186 7.59 -5.97 -18.63
N ALA A 187 6.42 -6.02 -19.26
CA ALA A 187 5.98 -5.00 -20.20
C ALA A 187 5.82 -3.62 -19.51
N GLY A 188 6.19 -2.54 -20.22
CA GLY A 188 6.50 -1.23 -19.62
C GLY A 188 5.31 -0.32 -19.23
N GLY A 189 5.64 0.79 -18.57
CA GLY A 189 4.72 1.76 -17.97
C GLY A 189 4.82 1.71 -16.43
N GLY A 190 4.98 2.84 -15.75
CA GLY A 190 5.16 2.85 -14.29
C GLY A 190 5.98 4.03 -13.74
N PRO A 191 6.66 3.84 -12.59
CA PRO A 191 7.45 4.89 -11.96
C PRO A 191 8.56 5.41 -12.88
N SER A 192 8.88 6.69 -12.73
CA SER A 192 10.04 7.29 -13.43
C SER A 192 11.35 6.55 -13.09
N PRO A 193 12.33 6.49 -14.02
CA PRO A 193 13.64 5.89 -13.77
C PRO A 193 14.31 6.42 -12.51
N ARG A 194 14.83 5.51 -11.67
CA ARG A 194 15.41 5.83 -10.35
C ARG A 194 16.23 4.66 -9.78
N ALA A 195 17.11 4.97 -8.85
CA ALA A 195 17.85 4.04 -8.00
C ALA A 195 17.61 4.37 -6.52
N GLY A 196 17.98 3.45 -5.61
CA GLY A 196 17.87 3.65 -4.17
C GLY A 196 16.45 3.88 -3.66
N ALA A 197 15.42 3.46 -4.41
CA ALA A 197 14.08 3.27 -3.87
C ALA A 197 14.08 2.12 -2.85
N SER A 198 12.92 1.72 -2.35
CA SER A 198 12.80 0.44 -1.65
C SER A 198 11.48 -0.22 -2.01
N MET A 199 11.47 -1.55 -1.96
CA MET A 199 10.30 -2.36 -2.26
C MET A 199 10.03 -3.36 -1.16
N ALA A 200 8.75 -3.59 -0.85
CA ALA A 200 8.31 -4.61 0.09
C ALA A 200 7.05 -5.31 -0.42
N TRP A 201 6.99 -6.63 -0.24
CA TRP A 201 5.79 -7.42 -0.51
C TRP A 201 4.75 -7.21 0.58
N HIS A 202 3.54 -6.84 0.20
CA HIS A 202 2.40 -6.76 1.10
C HIS A 202 1.49 -7.97 0.83
N ASP A 203 1.54 -8.97 1.70
CA ASP A 203 0.96 -10.29 1.41
C ASP A 203 -0.57 -10.28 1.35
N GLU A 204 -1.24 -9.59 2.26
CA GLU A 204 -2.69 -9.50 2.34
C GLU A 204 -3.28 -8.73 1.15
N ALA A 205 -2.60 -7.66 0.74
CA ALA A 205 -2.97 -6.86 -0.42
C ALA A 205 -2.58 -7.53 -1.75
N GLY A 206 -1.73 -8.55 -1.72
CA GLY A 206 -1.27 -9.25 -2.93
C GLY A 206 -0.45 -8.37 -3.89
N LEU A 207 0.32 -7.40 -3.37
CA LEU A 207 1.08 -6.45 -4.19
C LEU A 207 2.47 -6.14 -3.63
N VAL A 208 3.38 -5.69 -4.50
CA VAL A 208 4.65 -5.08 -4.06
C VAL A 208 4.50 -3.57 -3.98
N VAL A 209 4.80 -2.99 -2.82
CA VAL A 209 4.85 -1.54 -2.62
C VAL A 209 6.25 -1.04 -2.93
N LEU A 210 6.36 0.01 -3.75
CA LEU A 210 7.57 0.79 -4.01
C LEU A 210 7.42 2.20 -3.46
N PHE A 211 8.44 2.73 -2.79
CA PHE A 211 8.48 4.13 -2.38
C PHE A 211 9.82 4.80 -2.73
N GLY A 212 9.73 6.08 -3.09
CA GLY A 212 10.86 7.00 -3.15
C GLY A 212 11.93 6.60 -4.16
N GLY A 213 13.19 6.81 -3.79
CA GLY A 213 14.37 6.68 -4.63
C GLY A 213 14.87 8.02 -5.16
N ALA A 214 15.93 7.98 -5.95
CA ALA A 214 16.54 9.15 -6.57
C ALA A 214 17.06 8.86 -7.97
N THR A 215 17.14 9.89 -8.81
CA THR A 215 17.96 9.82 -10.02
C THR A 215 19.44 9.89 -9.67
N TYR A 216 20.32 9.48 -10.59
CA TYR A 216 21.76 9.67 -10.45
C TYR A 216 22.14 11.15 -10.22
N GLN A 217 21.35 12.08 -10.77
CA GLN A 217 21.56 13.52 -10.61
C GLN A 217 21.01 14.07 -9.27
N GLY A 218 20.59 13.22 -8.34
CA GLY A 218 20.16 13.61 -6.99
C GLY A 218 18.69 14.04 -6.89
N ARG A 219 17.88 13.93 -7.95
CA ARG A 219 16.43 14.20 -7.85
C ARG A 219 15.78 13.07 -7.07
N THR A 220 15.37 13.33 -5.83
CA THR A 220 14.59 12.38 -5.02
C THR A 220 13.11 12.37 -5.37
N PHE A 221 12.47 11.25 -5.07
CA PHE A 221 11.05 11.02 -5.24
C PHE A 221 10.35 10.73 -3.91
N SER A 222 9.06 11.02 -3.83
CA SER A 222 8.15 10.74 -2.69
C SER A 222 6.86 10.06 -3.12
N ASP A 223 6.79 9.57 -4.35
CA ASP A 223 5.65 8.84 -4.89
C ASP A 223 5.69 7.38 -4.42
N THR A 224 4.49 6.84 -4.21
CA THR A 224 4.27 5.44 -3.85
C THR A 224 3.64 4.73 -5.05
N TRP A 225 4.10 3.52 -5.34
CA TRP A 225 3.57 2.69 -6.42
C TRP A 225 3.28 1.27 -5.93
N ALA A 226 2.23 0.66 -6.48
CA ALA A 226 1.93 -0.75 -6.29
C ALA A 226 2.20 -1.52 -7.58
N TRP A 227 2.84 -2.67 -7.47
CA TRP A 227 2.94 -3.66 -8.54
C TRP A 227 2.00 -4.82 -8.26
N HIS A 228 1.08 -5.05 -9.18
CA HIS A 228 0.20 -6.22 -9.22
C HIS A 228 -0.29 -6.42 -10.66
N ASP A 229 -0.77 -7.63 -10.98
CA ASP A 229 -1.30 -7.96 -12.31
C ASP A 229 -0.34 -7.62 -13.48
N SER A 230 0.96 -7.75 -13.23
CA SER A 230 2.03 -7.40 -14.18
C SER A 230 2.06 -5.93 -14.62
N ALA A 231 1.53 -5.01 -13.79
CA ALA A 231 1.51 -3.58 -14.07
C ALA A 231 1.78 -2.72 -12.82
N TRP A 232 2.31 -1.52 -13.04
CA TRP A 232 2.51 -0.51 -12.01
C TRP A 232 1.31 0.43 -11.91
N TRP A 233 0.85 0.65 -10.68
CA TRP A 233 -0.24 1.55 -10.34
C TRP A 233 0.22 2.62 -9.35
N PRO A 234 -0.01 3.92 -9.62
CA PRO A 234 0.37 4.97 -8.67
C PRO A 234 -0.58 4.94 -7.47
N LEU A 235 -0.01 4.97 -6.27
CA LEU A 235 -0.76 5.11 -5.02
C LEU A 235 -0.70 6.59 -4.59
N GLY A 236 -1.86 7.25 -4.53
CA GLY A 236 -1.99 8.65 -4.12
C GLY A 236 -1.82 8.91 -2.62
N ALA A 237 -1.09 8.05 -1.92
CA ALA A 237 -0.92 8.11 -0.47
C ALA A 237 -0.07 9.33 -0.09
N ALA A 238 -0.54 10.10 0.90
CA ALA A 238 0.34 11.00 1.64
C ALA A 238 1.40 10.17 2.36
N GLY A 239 2.62 10.69 2.45
CA GLY A 239 3.73 9.90 2.97
C GLY A 239 4.96 10.73 3.32
N PRO A 240 6.08 10.05 3.60
CA PRO A 240 7.33 10.69 3.97
C PRO A 240 7.79 11.72 2.92
N ALA A 241 8.64 12.65 3.37
CA ALA A 241 9.39 13.50 2.45
C ALA A 241 10.21 12.67 1.44
N ALA A 242 10.46 13.26 0.26
CA ALA A 242 11.23 12.62 -0.80
C ALA A 242 12.61 12.16 -0.32
N ARG A 243 12.96 10.91 -0.63
CA ARG A 243 14.18 10.26 -0.11
C ARG A 243 14.61 9.05 -0.94
N GLY A 244 15.89 8.76 -0.92
CA GLY A 244 16.48 7.50 -1.38
C GLY A 244 17.34 6.84 -0.31
N ALA A 245 17.84 5.64 -0.59
CA ALA A 245 18.70 4.84 0.30
C ALA A 245 18.09 4.56 1.70
N HIS A 246 16.77 4.57 1.80
CA HIS A 246 16.03 4.14 2.99
C HIS A 246 15.88 2.61 2.98
N ALA A 247 15.43 2.05 4.09
CA ALA A 247 15.09 0.63 4.18
C ALA A 247 13.57 0.44 4.28
N MET A 248 13.03 -0.60 3.65
CA MET A 248 11.64 -1.04 3.83
C MET A 248 11.57 -2.54 4.09
N ALA A 249 10.60 -2.95 4.91
CA ALA A 249 10.23 -4.35 5.11
C ALA A 249 8.75 -4.45 5.49
N TYR A 250 8.15 -5.62 5.25
CA TYR A 250 6.76 -5.88 5.62
C TYR A 250 6.68 -6.55 6.99
N ASP A 251 5.93 -5.95 7.90
CA ASP A 251 5.56 -6.56 9.18
C ASP A 251 4.30 -7.39 8.97
N VAL A 252 4.45 -8.71 8.83
CA VAL A 252 3.30 -9.60 8.60
C VAL A 252 2.39 -9.72 9.82
N ALA A 253 2.89 -9.53 11.04
CA ALA A 253 2.06 -9.63 12.23
C ALA A 253 1.13 -8.43 12.40
N ARG A 254 1.58 -7.25 11.97
CA ARG A 254 0.83 -5.99 12.06
C ARG A 254 0.24 -5.56 10.72
N ARG A 255 0.58 -6.26 9.64
CA ARG A 255 0.13 -6.06 8.26
C ARG A 255 0.45 -4.67 7.71
N ARG A 256 1.68 -4.21 7.89
CA ARG A 256 2.11 -2.87 7.45
C ARG A 256 3.48 -2.94 6.78
N VAL A 257 3.67 -2.12 5.75
CA VAL A 257 5.01 -1.86 5.23
C VAL A 257 5.65 -0.78 6.09
N VAL A 258 6.85 -1.05 6.59
CA VAL A 258 7.58 -0.17 7.50
C VAL A 258 8.80 0.37 6.77
N LEU A 259 8.98 1.69 6.82
CA LEU A 259 10.11 2.41 6.25
C LEU A 259 10.95 3.03 7.38
N PHE A 260 12.27 2.96 7.24
CA PHE A 260 13.20 3.65 8.13
C PHE A 260 14.25 4.43 7.34
N GLY A 261 14.46 5.68 7.77
CA GLY A 261 15.59 6.52 7.40
C GLY A 261 15.69 6.93 5.93
N GLY A 262 16.92 6.93 5.39
CA GLY A 262 17.26 7.43 4.05
C GLY A 262 17.71 8.89 4.04
N ALA A 263 17.89 9.45 2.84
CA ALA A 263 18.38 10.83 2.69
C ALA A 263 17.71 11.58 1.52
N SER A 264 17.62 12.91 1.64
CA SER A 264 17.08 13.80 0.62
C SER A 264 17.98 13.99 -0.61
N ASP A 265 19.25 13.60 -0.52
CA ASP A 265 20.18 13.56 -1.65
C ASP A 265 21.22 12.45 -1.39
N PRO A 266 20.85 11.19 -1.65
CA PRO A 266 21.61 10.07 -1.13
C PRO A 266 23.03 9.95 -1.72
N TRP A 267 23.32 10.63 -2.83
CA TRP A 267 24.59 10.53 -3.57
C TRP A 267 25.48 11.78 -3.46
N ALA A 268 25.06 12.83 -2.73
CA ALA A 268 25.79 14.08 -2.63
C ALA A 268 26.84 14.12 -1.50
N ALA A 269 27.79 15.05 -1.68
CA ALA A 269 28.80 15.47 -0.70
C ALA A 269 28.20 16.39 0.41
N PRO A 270 28.95 16.77 1.47
CA PRO A 270 28.40 17.19 2.77
C PRO A 270 27.25 18.21 2.79
N GLY A 271 26.24 17.97 3.63
CA GLY A 271 25.05 18.82 3.83
C GLY A 271 23.70 18.12 3.55
N VAL A 272 23.65 16.80 3.67
CA VAL A 272 22.50 15.97 3.33
C VAL A 272 21.48 15.96 4.47
N ASN A 273 20.19 16.15 4.18
CA ASN A 273 19.15 15.83 5.18
C ASN A 273 19.01 14.31 5.24
N GLU A 274 19.74 13.70 6.16
CA GLU A 274 19.54 12.32 6.58
C GLU A 274 18.30 12.26 7.47
N TYR A 275 17.49 11.23 7.27
CA TYR A 275 16.30 10.99 8.05
C TYR A 275 16.56 9.83 9.01
N GLY A 276 16.09 9.98 10.26
CA GLY A 276 16.05 8.93 11.28
C GLY A 276 14.62 8.61 11.73
N ASP A 277 13.62 8.99 10.93
CA ASP A 277 12.21 8.75 11.18
C ASP A 277 11.80 7.33 10.76
N THR A 278 10.71 6.85 11.36
CA THR A 278 10.05 5.59 11.00
C THR A 278 8.66 5.92 10.46
N TRP A 279 8.31 5.33 9.34
CA TRP A 279 6.99 5.47 8.73
C TRP A 279 6.34 4.11 8.55
N GLU A 280 5.03 4.07 8.70
CA GLU A 280 4.23 2.88 8.43
C GLU A 280 3.25 3.22 7.31
N PHE A 281 3.13 2.30 6.36
CA PHE A 281 2.20 2.39 5.25
C PHE A 281 1.02 1.45 5.51
N PHE A 282 -0.17 2.02 5.57
CA PHE A 282 -1.43 1.34 5.81
C PHE A 282 -2.17 1.24 4.47
N TYR A 283 -2.25 0.03 3.95
CA TYR A 283 -3.03 -0.25 2.75
C TYR A 283 -4.52 -0.41 3.08
N VAL A 284 -5.38 -0.42 2.06
CA VAL A 284 -6.80 -0.78 2.22
C VAL A 284 -6.91 -2.13 2.95
N GLY A 285 -7.81 -2.20 3.94
CA GLY A 285 -7.98 -3.34 4.85
C GLY A 285 -7.13 -3.30 6.12
N SER A 286 -6.15 -2.39 6.20
CA SER A 286 -5.34 -2.21 7.41
C SER A 286 -6.16 -1.61 8.56
N VAL A 287 -5.92 -2.04 9.80
CA VAL A 287 -6.50 -1.38 10.98
C VAL A 287 -5.97 0.06 11.09
N CYS A 288 -6.86 1.01 11.36
CA CYS A 288 -6.55 2.43 11.49
C CYS A 288 -7.28 3.07 12.67
N ALA A 289 -6.72 4.17 13.18
CA ALA A 289 -7.33 5.04 14.17
C ALA A 289 -7.82 6.38 13.58
N GLY A 290 -7.43 6.71 12.35
CA GLY A 290 -7.92 7.90 11.66
C GLY A 290 -7.50 7.99 10.19
N ASP A 291 -8.18 8.86 9.44
CA ASP A 291 -8.05 9.01 7.98
C ASP A 291 -6.63 9.21 7.46
N THR A 292 -5.78 9.91 8.22
CA THR A 292 -4.40 10.21 7.82
C THR A 292 -3.49 9.00 7.81
N GLU A 293 -3.88 7.91 8.45
CA GLU A 293 -3.12 6.66 8.46
C GLU A 293 -3.30 5.91 7.13
N CYS A 294 -4.46 6.02 6.50
CA CYS A 294 -4.85 5.20 5.36
C CYS A 294 -4.36 5.73 4.02
N SER A 295 -3.90 4.83 3.14
CA SER A 295 -3.52 5.20 1.77
C SER A 295 -4.69 5.75 0.94
N SER A 296 -5.92 5.37 1.28
CA SER A 296 -7.16 5.92 0.72
C SER A 296 -7.54 7.28 1.31
N GLY A 297 -6.94 7.67 2.43
CA GLY A 297 -7.34 8.83 3.23
C GLY A 297 -8.64 8.63 4.00
N ILE A 298 -9.12 7.39 4.17
CA ILE A 298 -10.42 7.08 4.76
C ILE A 298 -10.27 5.92 5.74
N CYS A 299 -10.50 6.21 7.01
CA CYS A 299 -10.57 5.24 8.10
C CYS A 299 -12.03 5.15 8.58
N ALA A 300 -12.71 4.06 8.24
CA ALA A 300 -14.08 3.79 8.67
C ALA A 300 -14.14 2.37 9.25
N ASP A 301 -15.05 2.12 10.20
CA ASP A 301 -15.13 0.84 10.91
C ASP A 301 -13.79 0.36 11.55
N GLY A 302 -12.87 1.29 11.85
CA GLY A 302 -11.53 0.99 12.35
C GLY A 302 -10.57 0.36 11.34
N VAL A 303 -10.91 0.39 10.05
CA VAL A 303 -10.11 -0.14 8.94
C VAL A 303 -9.97 0.86 7.79
N CYS A 304 -8.89 0.76 7.02
CA CYS A 304 -8.64 1.62 5.89
C CYS A 304 -9.53 1.21 4.72
N CYS A 305 -10.50 2.04 4.37
CA CYS A 305 -11.53 1.67 3.38
C CYS A 305 -11.19 2.23 2.01
N GLU A 306 -11.56 1.55 0.93
CA GLU A 306 -11.36 1.99 -0.45
C GLU A 306 -12.08 3.31 -0.77
N GLY A 307 -13.10 3.63 0.03
CA GLY A 307 -13.96 4.80 -0.10
C GLY A 307 -14.79 5.03 1.15
N HIS A 308 -15.59 6.11 1.15
CA HIS A 308 -16.61 6.30 2.17
C HIS A 308 -17.73 5.30 1.87
N CYS A 309 -17.90 4.31 2.73
CA CYS A 309 -18.96 3.34 2.57
C CYS A 309 -20.34 4.01 2.68
N GLY A 310 -21.27 3.56 1.84
CA GLY A 310 -22.63 4.08 1.81
C GLY A 310 -23.45 3.65 3.02
N THR A 311 -24.71 4.05 3.05
CA THR A 311 -25.67 3.55 4.04
C THR A 311 -25.83 2.03 3.93
N CYS A 312 -25.91 1.34 5.07
CA CYS A 312 -25.87 -0.12 5.18
C CYS A 312 -24.66 -0.75 4.50
N GLN A 313 -23.52 -0.11 4.63
CA GLN A 313 -22.26 -0.68 4.19
C GLN A 313 -21.21 -0.53 5.27
N HIS A 314 -20.40 -1.56 5.39
CA HIS A 314 -19.26 -1.59 6.29
C HIS A 314 -18.03 -2.07 5.52
N CYS A 315 -16.86 -1.67 5.99
CA CYS A 315 -15.58 -2.09 5.43
C CYS A 315 -14.77 -2.98 6.36
N ASP A 316 -15.25 -3.33 7.56
CA ASP A 316 -14.61 -4.29 8.47
C ASP A 316 -15.10 -5.74 8.30
N ALA A 317 -15.76 -6.05 7.18
CA ALA A 317 -16.25 -7.37 6.87
C ALA A 317 -15.11 -8.40 6.79
N ALA A 318 -15.20 -9.47 7.59
CA ALA A 318 -14.17 -10.50 7.65
C ALA A 318 -13.91 -11.14 6.27
N GLY A 319 -12.66 -11.06 5.80
CA GLY A 319 -12.22 -11.53 4.49
C GLY A 319 -12.51 -10.58 3.32
N GLN A 320 -13.07 -9.40 3.58
CA GLN A 320 -13.29 -8.30 2.64
C GLN A 320 -12.90 -6.95 3.28
N GLU A 321 -11.94 -6.98 4.21
CA GLU A 321 -11.53 -5.80 4.97
C GLU A 321 -11.05 -4.68 4.02
N GLY A 322 -11.56 -3.48 4.25
CA GLY A 322 -11.31 -2.30 3.44
C GLY A 322 -12.19 -2.16 2.19
N LEU A 323 -12.98 -3.16 1.82
CA LEU A 323 -13.96 -3.05 0.73
C LEU A 323 -15.33 -2.69 1.27
N CYS A 324 -16.04 -1.78 0.61
CA CYS A 324 -17.38 -1.42 1.06
C CYS A 324 -18.38 -2.54 0.71
N THR A 325 -18.73 -3.33 1.72
CA THR A 325 -19.65 -4.46 1.58
C THR A 325 -21.00 -4.14 2.22
N ALA A 326 -22.08 -4.74 1.71
CA ALA A 326 -23.41 -4.46 2.23
C ALA A 326 -23.65 -5.19 3.56
N VAL A 327 -24.06 -4.43 4.59
CA VAL A 327 -24.67 -4.99 5.80
C VAL A 327 -26.06 -5.47 5.43
N THR A 328 -26.28 -6.78 5.50
CA THR A 328 -27.60 -7.38 5.21
C THR A 328 -28.19 -7.99 6.47
N ASN A 329 -29.44 -7.66 6.76
CA ASN A 329 -30.18 -8.19 7.91
C ASN A 329 -29.47 -7.97 9.26
N GLY A 330 -29.01 -6.74 9.51
CA GLY A 330 -28.21 -6.43 10.69
C GLY A 330 -28.10 -4.94 10.94
N ASP A 331 -27.60 -4.61 12.12
CA ASP A 331 -27.33 -3.21 12.46
C ASP A 331 -26.01 -2.79 11.82
N ASP A 332 -26.02 -1.59 11.25
CA ASP A 332 -24.83 -0.89 10.79
C ASP A 332 -24.50 0.17 11.86
N PRO A 333 -23.42 -0.03 12.66
CA PRO A 333 -23.04 0.88 13.74
C PRO A 333 -22.78 2.33 13.32
N ASP A 334 -22.50 2.54 12.03
CA ASP A 334 -22.06 3.83 11.51
C ASP A 334 -23.20 4.56 10.78
N SER A 335 -24.11 3.82 10.13
CA SER A 335 -25.17 4.42 9.30
C SER A 335 -26.62 4.06 9.69
N CYS A 336 -26.88 2.91 10.33
CA CYS A 336 -28.23 2.49 10.75
C CYS A 336 -28.25 2.04 12.22
N THR A 337 -28.29 3.02 13.13
CA THR A 337 -28.20 2.80 14.57
C THR A 337 -29.51 3.05 15.33
N GLY A 338 -29.56 2.56 16.57
CA GLY A 338 -30.69 2.80 17.46
C GLY A 338 -31.94 2.05 17.00
N ALA A 339 -32.96 2.80 16.56
CA ALA A 339 -34.26 2.28 16.14
C ALA A 339 -34.33 1.88 14.65
N SER A 340 -33.22 1.95 13.91
CA SER A 340 -33.11 1.47 12.52
C SER A 340 -32.13 0.30 12.38
N THR A 341 -32.29 -0.49 11.30
CA THR A 341 -31.49 -1.68 10.96
C THR A 341 -31.47 -1.90 9.44
N CYS A 342 -30.47 -2.59 8.91
CA CYS A 342 -30.36 -2.87 7.48
C CYS A 342 -31.20 -4.08 7.07
N ASP A 343 -31.99 -3.91 6.02
CA ASP A 343 -32.74 -5.02 5.41
C ASP A 343 -31.85 -5.89 4.50
N SER A 344 -32.45 -6.87 3.82
CA SER A 344 -31.75 -7.76 2.89
C SER A 344 -31.24 -7.06 1.62
N ALA A 345 -31.71 -5.84 1.34
CA ALA A 345 -31.32 -5.04 0.18
C ALA A 345 -30.26 -3.97 0.54
N GLY A 346 -29.83 -3.89 1.80
CA GLY A 346 -28.90 -2.87 2.26
C GLY A 346 -29.56 -1.49 2.38
N VAL A 347 -30.82 -1.44 2.84
CA VAL A 347 -31.53 -0.18 3.12
C VAL A 347 -31.80 -0.06 4.62
N CYS A 348 -31.52 1.11 5.22
CA CYS A 348 -31.94 1.37 6.60
C CYS A 348 -33.47 1.33 6.69
N THR A 349 -33.99 0.42 7.51
CA THR A 349 -35.41 0.26 7.83
C THR A 349 -35.66 0.44 9.32
N VAL A 350 -36.89 0.80 9.70
CA VAL A 350 -37.31 0.83 11.11
C VAL A 350 -37.26 -0.58 11.70
N LYS A 351 -36.60 -0.72 12.86
CA LYS A 351 -36.52 -2.00 13.59
C LYS A 351 -37.90 -2.50 14.02
N PRO A 352 -38.11 -3.82 14.08
CA PRO A 352 -39.31 -4.40 14.68
C PRO A 352 -39.53 -3.87 16.11
N GLY A 353 -40.72 -3.35 16.39
CA GLY A 353 -41.08 -2.79 17.69
C GLY A 353 -40.78 -1.30 17.87
N HIS A 354 -40.12 -0.66 16.90
CA HIS A 354 -39.91 0.79 16.85
C HIS A 354 -40.85 1.47 15.86
N THR A 355 -40.91 2.80 15.93
CA THR A 355 -41.78 3.65 15.12
C THR A 355 -41.01 4.70 14.35
N CYS A 356 -41.64 5.27 13.31
CA CYS A 356 -41.08 6.38 12.55
C CYS A 356 -40.77 7.64 13.38
N ALA A 357 -41.27 7.74 14.61
CA ALA A 357 -40.95 8.84 15.52
C ALA A 357 -39.55 8.73 16.16
N GLU A 358 -38.92 7.55 16.08
CA GLU A 358 -37.64 7.24 16.71
C GLU A 358 -36.46 7.19 15.73
N VAL A 359 -36.74 7.38 14.43
CA VAL A 359 -35.74 7.32 13.35
C VAL A 359 -35.71 8.61 12.53
N PRO A 360 -34.64 8.90 11.80
CA PRO A 360 -34.57 10.05 10.88
C PRO A 360 -35.67 10.02 9.81
N GLU A 361 -36.09 11.22 9.39
CA GLU A 361 -37.01 11.40 8.25
C GLU A 361 -36.43 10.76 6.98
N GLY A 362 -37.30 10.11 6.20
CA GLY A 362 -36.91 9.37 4.99
C GLY A 362 -36.45 7.93 5.22
N THR A 363 -36.28 7.47 6.47
CA THR A 363 -35.98 6.06 6.78
C THR A 363 -37.07 5.15 6.22
N ALA A 364 -36.70 4.01 5.65
CA ALA A 364 -37.67 3.07 5.10
C ALA A 364 -38.50 2.42 6.21
N CYS A 365 -39.78 2.21 5.97
CA CYS A 365 -40.70 1.58 6.91
C CYS A 365 -41.62 0.60 6.18
N ALA A 366 -42.14 -0.38 6.90
CA ALA A 366 -43.05 -1.38 6.33
C ALA A 366 -44.50 -0.91 6.41
N CYS A 367 -45.19 -0.92 5.27
CA CYS A 367 -46.61 -0.66 5.17
C CYS A 367 -47.44 -1.93 5.44
N GLY A 368 -48.70 -1.75 5.84
CA GLY A 368 -49.63 -2.87 5.98
C GLY A 368 -49.82 -3.57 4.63
N GLY A 369 -49.34 -4.81 4.51
CA GLY A 369 -49.34 -5.57 3.24
C GLY A 369 -47.93 -5.89 2.69
N GLY A 370 -46.86 -5.39 3.32
CA GLY A 370 -45.47 -5.68 2.92
C GLY A 370 -44.89 -4.71 1.89
N GLU A 371 -45.58 -3.61 1.59
CA GLU A 371 -45.08 -2.55 0.72
C GLU A 371 -44.06 -1.67 1.46
N ALA A 372 -43.13 -1.08 0.72
CA ALA A 372 -42.14 -0.16 1.26
C ALA A 372 -42.72 1.27 1.35
N GLY A 373 -42.64 1.87 2.53
CA GLY A 373 -42.97 3.28 2.79
C GLY A 373 -41.75 4.06 3.29
N GLN A 374 -41.95 5.35 3.54
CA GLN A 374 -40.93 6.25 4.11
C GLN A 374 -41.46 6.96 5.34
N CYS A 375 -40.64 7.08 6.38
CA CYS A 375 -40.97 7.86 7.55
C CYS A 375 -41.04 9.35 7.20
N LEU A 376 -42.21 9.95 7.44
CA LEU A 376 -42.50 11.37 7.24
C LEU A 376 -43.28 11.91 8.45
N SER A 377 -42.72 12.90 9.15
CA SER A 377 -43.34 13.54 10.33
C SER A 377 -43.74 12.55 11.42
N GLY A 378 -42.85 11.59 11.71
CA GLY A 378 -43.05 10.56 12.73
C GLY A 378 -44.02 9.43 12.37
N SER A 379 -44.53 9.39 11.12
CA SER A 379 -45.44 8.36 10.63
C SER A 379 -44.91 7.69 9.35
N CYS A 380 -45.27 6.42 9.12
CA CYS A 380 -44.90 5.72 7.89
C CYS A 380 -45.84 6.14 6.74
N PHE A 381 -45.30 6.78 5.71
CA PHE A 381 -46.04 7.18 4.53
C PHE A 381 -45.90 6.14 3.41
N CYS A 382 -47.01 5.55 3.01
CA CYS A 382 -47.07 4.48 2.02
C CYS A 382 -47.55 5.04 0.68
N PRO A 383 -46.83 4.82 -0.44
CA PRO A 383 -47.35 5.15 -1.75
C PRO A 383 -48.63 4.32 -1.98
N GLN A 384 -49.75 4.98 -2.23
CA GLN A 384 -51.00 4.31 -2.56
C GLN A 384 -50.79 3.50 -3.85
N VAL A 385 -50.87 2.18 -3.77
CA VAL A 385 -50.98 1.35 -4.97
C VAL A 385 -52.39 1.54 -5.48
N ASP A 386 -52.53 2.28 -6.58
CA ASP A 386 -53.76 2.31 -7.38
C ASP A 386 -53.96 0.93 -8.00
N GLY A 387 -54.37 -0.04 -7.19
CA GLY A 387 -54.76 -1.38 -7.58
C GLY A 387 -56.25 -1.56 -7.34
N GLY A 388 -57.04 -1.42 -8.40
CA GLY A 388 -58.49 -1.46 -8.36
C GLY A 388 -59.07 -2.68 -7.65
N GLY A 389 -60.06 -2.41 -6.80
CA GLY A 389 -60.94 -3.40 -6.20
C GLY A 389 -62.13 -2.66 -5.59
N ASP A 390 -63.28 -2.74 -6.25
CA ASP A 390 -64.55 -2.18 -5.81
C ASP A 390 -64.90 -2.60 -4.38
N GLY A 391 -65.23 -1.64 -3.52
CA GLY A 391 -65.73 -1.92 -2.17
C GLY A 391 -65.91 -0.64 -1.35
N ALA A 392 -67.16 -0.30 -1.08
CA ALA A 392 -67.61 0.97 -0.55
C ALA A 392 -67.23 1.30 0.90
N ASP A 393 -67.38 2.59 1.19
CA ASP A 393 -67.61 3.27 2.47
C ASP A 393 -66.42 3.82 3.28
N GLY A 394 -66.45 5.14 3.50
CA GLY A 394 -66.04 5.72 4.78
C GLY A 394 -64.95 6.81 4.81
N GLY A 395 -65.09 7.87 4.01
CA GLY A 395 -64.77 9.25 4.42
C GLY A 395 -63.35 9.65 4.85
N SER A 396 -62.62 10.33 3.96
CA SER A 396 -62.02 11.66 4.23
C SER A 396 -61.45 12.25 2.94
N THR A 397 -62.00 13.39 2.52
CA THR A 397 -61.56 14.19 1.36
C THR A 397 -60.15 14.77 1.57
N PRO A 398 -59.26 14.82 0.54
CA PRO A 398 -58.00 15.54 0.64
C PRO A 398 -58.23 17.05 0.53
N ARG A 399 -57.71 17.82 1.50
CA ARG A 399 -57.60 19.27 1.39
C ARG A 399 -56.45 19.61 0.44
N ALA A 400 -56.80 20.10 -0.75
CA ALA A 400 -55.87 20.81 -1.62
C ALA A 400 -55.48 22.13 -0.93
N CYS A 401 -54.18 22.34 -0.69
CA CYS A 401 -53.64 23.67 -0.40
C CYS A 401 -53.59 24.47 -1.69
N ASP A 402 -54.54 25.38 -1.85
CA ASP A 402 -54.61 26.38 -2.89
C ASP A 402 -53.64 27.53 -2.58
N CYS A 403 -52.53 27.61 -3.31
CA CYS A 403 -51.61 28.75 -3.26
C CYS A 403 -51.94 29.72 -4.41
N ARG A 404 -52.75 30.75 -4.13
CA ARG A 404 -52.85 31.95 -4.99
C ARG A 404 -52.57 33.25 -4.21
N LEU A 405 -51.37 33.75 -4.49
CA LEU A 405 -51.00 35.15 -4.82
C LEU A 405 -51.55 36.29 -3.95
N GLY A 406 -50.64 36.91 -3.19
CA GLY A 406 -50.68 38.33 -2.83
C GLY A 406 -49.41 39.00 -3.36
N GLY A 407 -49.55 39.87 -4.37
CA GLY A 407 -48.44 40.63 -4.96
C GLY A 407 -48.26 42.01 -4.35
N SER A 408 -47.05 42.55 -4.47
CA SER A 408 -46.83 44.00 -4.62
C SER A 408 -45.51 44.27 -5.36
N SER A 409 -45.66 44.75 -6.60
CA SER A 409 -44.92 45.82 -7.29
C SER A 409 -43.38 45.92 -7.18
N GLY A 410 -42.73 45.90 -8.35
CA GLY A 410 -41.38 46.44 -8.54
C GLY A 410 -40.80 46.13 -9.92
N THR A 411 -41.01 47.03 -10.87
CA THR A 411 -40.64 46.99 -12.29
C THR A 411 -39.13 46.92 -12.59
N LEU A 412 -38.74 46.16 -13.64
CA LEU A 412 -37.94 46.58 -14.82
C LEU A 412 -37.02 45.43 -15.31
N GLY A 413 -37.01 45.23 -16.63
CA GLY A 413 -35.88 44.60 -17.33
C GLY A 413 -36.23 43.40 -18.19
N ALA A 414 -36.64 43.68 -19.44
CA ALA A 414 -36.74 42.72 -20.53
C ALA A 414 -35.40 42.01 -20.81
N TRP A 415 -35.44 40.82 -21.42
CA TRP A 415 -34.91 40.53 -22.77
C TRP A 415 -35.02 39.01 -23.09
N LEU A 416 -35.84 38.71 -24.13
CA LEU A 416 -35.81 37.62 -25.13
C LEU A 416 -35.64 36.14 -24.69
N LEU A 417 -36.62 35.21 -24.82
CA LEU A 417 -37.18 34.56 -26.04
C LEU A 417 -36.11 34.14 -27.07
N ALA A 418 -36.03 32.94 -27.64
CA ALA A 418 -36.90 31.76 -27.68
C ALA A 418 -36.02 30.57 -28.16
N ALA A 419 -36.17 29.38 -27.59
CA ALA A 419 -36.76 28.17 -28.20
C ALA A 419 -36.37 27.86 -29.66
N PHE A 420 -35.88 26.64 -29.93
CA PHE A 420 -36.60 25.67 -30.76
C PHE A 420 -36.01 24.25 -30.69
N LEU A 421 -36.92 23.29 -30.83
CA LEU A 421 -36.84 21.85 -30.62
C LEU A 421 -36.16 21.03 -31.74
N LEU A 422 -35.70 19.83 -31.33
CA LEU A 422 -35.75 18.51 -32.00
C LEU A 422 -35.40 18.39 -33.49
N ALA A 423 -34.45 17.49 -33.80
CA ALA A 423 -34.77 16.24 -34.52
C ALA A 423 -33.54 15.31 -34.65
N ARG A 424 -33.73 14.03 -34.28
CA ARG A 424 -32.91 12.89 -34.70
C ARG A 424 -33.06 12.65 -36.21
N ARG A 425 -31.98 12.31 -36.90
CA ARG A 425 -31.97 11.22 -37.91
C ARG A 425 -30.55 10.75 -38.24
N ARG A 426 -30.35 9.43 -38.10
CA ARG A 426 -29.26 8.64 -38.70
C ARG A 426 -29.24 8.82 -40.22
N LEU A 427 -28.06 8.72 -40.85
CA LEU A 427 -27.76 7.73 -41.89
C LEU A 427 -26.26 7.76 -42.30
N ARG A 428 -25.80 6.54 -42.64
CA ARG A 428 -24.48 6.07 -43.07
C ARG A 428 -23.84 6.81 -44.26
N GLY A 429 -22.51 6.75 -44.37
CA GLY A 429 -21.78 6.71 -45.65
C GLY A 429 -20.34 7.27 -45.61
N PRO A 430 -19.36 6.75 -46.38
CA PRO A 430 -17.99 6.57 -45.89
C PRO A 430 -16.88 7.35 -46.64
N ARG A 431 -15.67 7.28 -46.05
CA ARG A 431 -14.31 7.32 -46.63
C ARG A 431 -13.86 8.57 -47.41
N GLY A 432 -12.80 9.17 -46.88
CA GLY A 432 -11.69 9.81 -47.58
C GLY A 432 -10.42 9.44 -46.84
#